data_AF-A0A8B8ZP60-F1
#
_entry.id   AF-A0A8B8ZP60-F1
#
_cell.length_a   1.000
_cell.length_b   1.000
_cell.length_c   1.000
_cell.angle_alpha   90.00
_cell.angle_beta   90.00
_cell.angle_gamma   90.00
#
_symmetry.space_group_name_H-M   'P 1'
#
loop_
_entity.id
_entity.type
_entity.pdbx_description
1 polymer ?
#
loop_
_entity_poly.entity_id
_entity_poly.type
_entity_poly.pdbx_seq_one_letter_code
_entity_poly.pdbx_strand_id
1 'polypeptide(L)'
;MSLKLKVDELRAQLSARGLDTAGTKPTLVRRLDAALREEGKEEEASRDARENGASNAGKKRSRDEPEVGDGIERLREMSVRELRELASLRGLPAHGSKRELVERLSVDAEKGSEEVLEGKEIEGSKKEKLITATKKGGAVLDQYLPDHIKSNYHVLQQGGEVYDAILNQTNVGENNNKFYVIQALESDDGRTFMVYNRWGRVGVRGQDKLHGPYTSRERAINEFQMKFFDKTKNQWSHRKNFTCYPKCYAWLEMDYSETEKETVVNKCDDSITTQLRETKLEPRIAKFISLICNISMMKQQMLEIGYNADKLPLGKLSKSTILKGYDVLRRISDVILQSDKKKLEQLSGEFYTVIPHDFGYKKMREFVIDTPYKLKCKLDMVAALGEIEIATKILKDDADMQEDPLYSRYQLLHCELMPVEVDSQEFSMIKKYMLNTHAQTHSYYTVDIEQIFKVSRQGEFEHFRKFSNTKNRMLLWHGSRLTNWTGILSQGLRIAPPEAPATGYMFGKGVYFADMFSKSANYCCASHESRTGVLLLCEVALGDMAELLNANYNADRLPEGKLRFIFDNYLYLQKGLEEQHQTCQSSRLLKTV
;
A
#
# COMPACT_ATOMS: atom_id res chain seq x y z
N MET A 1 27.61 -38.95 8.52
CA MET A 1 27.83 -40.26 7.85
C MET A 1 26.88 -40.47 6.66
N SER A 2 25.64 -39.98 6.74
CA SER A 2 24.58 -40.00 5.72
C SER A 2 24.95 -39.52 4.30
N LEU A 3 25.82 -38.50 4.17
CA LEU A 3 26.23 -37.95 2.87
C LEU A 3 26.93 -38.95 1.93
N LYS A 4 27.54 -40.01 2.49
CA LYS A 4 28.25 -41.04 1.72
C LYS A 4 27.35 -42.18 1.23
N LEU A 5 26.10 -42.26 1.71
CA LEU A 5 25.17 -43.32 1.35
C LEU A 5 24.57 -43.13 -0.06
N LYS A 6 24.24 -44.23 -0.72
CA LYS A 6 23.47 -44.20 -1.97
C LYS A 6 21.99 -43.91 -1.70
N VAL A 7 21.25 -43.46 -2.71
CA VAL A 7 19.83 -43.06 -2.55
C VAL A 7 18.98 -44.21 -2.04
N ASP A 8 19.22 -45.43 -2.51
CA ASP A 8 18.47 -46.61 -2.10
C ASP A 8 18.74 -46.98 -0.63
N GLU A 9 20.00 -46.83 -0.18
CA GLU A 9 20.39 -47.02 1.21
C GLU A 9 19.76 -45.96 2.13
N LEU A 10 19.69 -44.70 1.68
CA LEU A 10 19.03 -43.62 2.41
C LEU A 10 17.53 -43.88 2.56
N ARG A 11 16.86 -44.35 1.50
CA ARG A 11 15.44 -44.71 1.55
C ARG A 11 15.19 -45.92 2.44
N ALA A 12 16.06 -46.93 2.41
CA ALA A 12 15.95 -48.08 3.30
C ALA A 12 16.08 -47.65 4.78
N GLN A 13 17.04 -46.78 5.10
CA GLN A 13 17.23 -46.29 6.48
C GLN A 13 16.12 -45.38 6.97
N LEU A 14 15.52 -44.58 6.08
CA LEU A 14 14.34 -43.76 6.39
C LEU A 14 13.10 -44.62 6.56
N SER A 15 12.89 -45.60 5.68
CA SER A 15 11.76 -46.54 5.77
C SER A 15 11.81 -47.40 7.04
N ALA A 16 13.00 -47.85 7.45
CA ALA A 16 13.18 -48.59 8.70
C ALA A 16 12.80 -47.76 9.94
N ARG A 17 12.83 -46.43 9.82
CA ARG A 17 12.44 -45.47 10.85
C ARG A 17 11.02 -44.92 10.65
N GLY A 18 10.25 -45.47 9.70
CA GLY A 18 8.90 -45.03 9.37
C GLY A 18 8.81 -43.62 8.76
N LEU A 19 9.91 -43.11 8.18
CA LEU A 19 10.00 -41.76 7.63
C LEU A 19 9.79 -41.76 6.11
N ASP A 20 9.25 -40.65 5.59
CA ASP A 20 9.02 -40.43 4.16
C ASP A 20 10.30 -40.63 3.33
N THR A 21 10.18 -41.39 2.22
CA THR A 21 11.27 -41.77 1.32
C THR A 21 11.25 -41.01 -0.02
N ALA A 22 10.28 -40.11 -0.21
CA ALA A 22 10.19 -39.26 -1.39
C ALA A 22 11.20 -38.09 -1.35
N GLY A 23 11.66 -37.69 -2.54
CA GLY A 23 12.53 -36.51 -2.74
C GLY A 23 13.92 -36.82 -3.30
N THR A 24 14.69 -35.75 -3.48
CA THR A 24 16.07 -35.78 -3.99
C THR A 24 17.07 -36.21 -2.91
N LYS A 25 18.25 -36.69 -3.31
CA LYS A 25 19.30 -37.17 -2.39
C LYS A 25 19.61 -36.19 -1.24
N PRO A 26 19.75 -34.86 -1.46
CA PRO A 26 20.01 -33.91 -0.37
C PRO A 26 18.88 -33.84 0.67
N THR A 27 17.63 -33.98 0.23
CA THR A 27 16.45 -33.99 1.11
C THR A 27 16.42 -35.24 1.98
N LEU A 28 16.71 -36.41 1.40
CA LEU A 28 16.79 -37.67 2.14
C LEU A 28 17.93 -37.67 3.17
N VAL A 29 19.09 -37.11 2.82
CA VAL A 29 20.22 -36.95 3.73
C VAL A 29 19.85 -36.06 4.92
N ARG A 30 19.26 -34.88 4.67
CA ARG A 30 18.84 -33.96 5.75
C ARG A 30 17.82 -34.61 6.69
N ARG A 31 16.88 -35.38 6.14
CA ARG A 31 15.85 -36.07 6.89
C ARG A 31 16.45 -37.17 7.78
N LEU A 32 17.40 -37.95 7.24
CA LEU A 32 18.07 -39.00 7.99
C LEU A 32 18.97 -38.42 9.10
N ASP A 33 19.68 -37.32 8.84
CA ASP A 33 20.51 -36.65 9.85
C ASP A 33 19.69 -36.04 10.98
N ALA A 34 18.46 -35.58 10.70
CA ALA A 34 17.56 -35.10 11.74
C ALA A 34 17.10 -36.25 12.64
N ALA A 35 16.74 -37.40 12.08
CA ALA A 35 16.33 -38.57 12.84
C ALA A 35 17.44 -39.10 13.77
N LEU A 36 18.68 -39.19 13.26
CA LEU A 36 19.83 -39.66 14.05
C LEU A 36 20.19 -38.73 15.22
N ARG A 37 19.90 -37.42 15.10
CA ARG A 37 20.14 -36.46 16.20
C ARG A 37 19.12 -36.59 17.33
N GLU A 38 17.88 -36.93 17.02
CA GLU A 38 16.85 -37.15 18.03
C GLU A 38 17.08 -38.49 18.76
N GLU A 39 17.48 -39.55 18.03
CA GLU A 39 17.89 -40.83 18.62
C GLU A 39 19.07 -40.65 19.61
N GLY A 40 20.04 -39.79 19.29
CA GLY A 40 21.17 -39.49 20.19
C GLY A 40 20.78 -38.78 21.49
N LYS A 41 19.76 -37.91 21.46
CA LYS A 41 19.25 -37.21 22.66
C LYS A 41 18.46 -38.14 23.58
N GLU A 42 17.70 -39.07 23.01
CA GLU A 42 16.96 -40.07 23.78
C GLU A 42 17.92 -41.09 24.43
N GLU A 43 19.02 -41.45 23.76
CA GLU A 43 20.05 -42.31 24.34
C GLU A 43 20.81 -41.62 25.49
N GLU A 44 21.15 -40.33 25.38
CA GLU A 44 21.75 -39.54 26.47
C GLU A 44 20.82 -39.43 27.68
N ALA A 45 19.53 -39.12 27.46
CA ALA A 45 18.54 -39.08 28.53
C ALA A 45 18.32 -40.44 29.23
N SER A 46 18.51 -41.55 28.50
CA SER A 46 18.40 -42.91 29.05
C SER A 46 19.64 -43.34 29.86
N ARG A 47 20.82 -42.77 29.56
CA ARG A 47 22.06 -43.01 30.30
C ARG A 47 22.07 -42.26 31.63
N ASP A 48 21.62 -41.00 31.63
CA ASP A 48 21.50 -40.19 32.85
C ASP A 48 20.48 -40.76 33.85
N ALA A 49 19.46 -41.47 33.36
CA ALA A 49 18.47 -42.14 34.20
C ALA A 49 18.98 -43.44 34.87
N ARG A 50 20.09 -44.03 34.41
CA ARG A 50 20.63 -45.30 34.95
C ARG A 50 21.72 -45.10 36.01
N GLU A 51 22.34 -43.92 36.12
CA GLU A 51 23.40 -43.67 37.09
C GLU A 51 22.91 -43.24 38.50
N ASN A 52 21.67 -42.79 38.65
CA ASN A 52 21.17 -42.21 39.92
C ASN A 52 20.06 -43.03 40.60
N GLY A 53 20.32 -44.31 40.87
CA GLY A 53 19.36 -45.20 41.56
C GLY A 53 19.92 -45.91 42.78
N ALA A 54 19.99 -45.26 43.95
CA ALA A 54 20.07 -45.95 45.24
C ALA A 54 19.51 -45.14 46.45
N SER A 55 18.47 -45.71 47.05
CA SER A 55 18.03 -45.64 48.47
C SER A 55 17.04 -44.58 49.00
N ASN A 56 15.80 -45.06 49.20
CA ASN A 56 14.88 -44.96 50.35
C ASN A 56 14.27 -43.63 50.88
N ALA A 57 12.98 -43.46 50.55
CA ALA A 57 11.79 -43.39 51.43
C ALA A 57 11.77 -42.47 52.69
N GLY A 58 10.88 -41.46 52.68
CA GLY A 58 10.46 -40.76 53.91
C GLY A 58 9.64 -39.46 53.77
N LYS A 59 8.36 -39.58 53.40
CA LYS A 59 7.21 -38.67 53.59
C LYS A 59 7.39 -37.36 54.43
N LYS A 60 7.28 -36.17 53.80
CA LYS A 60 6.44 -35.01 54.25
C LYS A 60 6.44 -33.85 53.24
N ARG A 61 5.29 -33.17 53.14
CA ARG A 61 5.05 -31.97 52.31
C ARG A 61 5.87 -30.76 52.80
N SER A 62 6.60 -30.11 51.91
CA SER A 62 6.78 -28.66 51.87
C SER A 62 7.30 -28.22 50.50
N ARG A 63 6.91 -26.99 50.18
CA ARG A 63 7.16 -26.15 48.99
C ARG A 63 8.61 -25.68 49.01
N ASP A 64 9.36 -25.79 47.90
CA ASP A 64 10.65 -25.08 47.72
C ASP A 64 10.99 -24.81 46.24
N GLU A 65 11.59 -23.63 46.04
CA GLU A 65 12.03 -22.95 44.82
C GLU A 65 13.39 -23.50 44.31
N PRO A 66 13.82 -23.22 43.06
CA PRO A 66 15.14 -23.63 42.59
C PRO A 66 16.25 -22.71 43.10
N GLU A 67 17.34 -23.31 43.60
CA GLU A 67 18.52 -22.67 44.19
C GLU A 67 19.28 -21.74 43.22
N VAL A 68 19.66 -20.57 43.74
CA VAL A 68 20.51 -19.54 43.13
C VAL A 68 21.98 -19.86 43.47
N GLY A 69 22.68 -20.60 42.60
CA GLY A 69 24.10 -20.91 42.80
C GLY A 69 24.90 -21.23 41.53
N ASP A 70 24.25 -21.87 40.55
CA ASP A 70 24.92 -22.40 39.34
C ASP A 70 25.16 -21.35 38.21
N GLY A 71 24.62 -20.13 38.36
CA GLY A 71 24.70 -19.09 37.32
C GLY A 71 26.04 -18.35 37.26
N ILE A 72 26.71 -18.17 38.40
CA ILE A 72 27.92 -17.32 38.50
C ILE A 72 29.18 -18.09 38.10
N GLU A 73 29.25 -19.40 38.38
CA GLU A 73 30.38 -20.24 37.96
C GLU A 73 30.43 -20.37 36.43
N ARG A 74 29.29 -20.57 35.77
CA ARG A 74 29.18 -20.61 34.31
C ARG A 74 29.68 -19.32 33.65
N LEU A 75 29.44 -18.14 34.24
CA LEU A 75 29.94 -16.86 33.70
C LEU A 75 31.47 -16.74 33.75
N ARG A 76 32.14 -17.38 34.72
CA ARG A 76 33.62 -17.35 34.83
C ARG A 76 34.29 -18.24 33.77
N GLU A 77 33.61 -19.29 33.34
CA GLU A 77 34.10 -20.24 32.34
C GLU A 77 33.97 -19.74 30.89
N MET A 78 33.06 -18.79 30.63
CA MET A 78 32.84 -18.25 29.28
C MET A 78 34.04 -17.47 28.72
N SER A 79 34.17 -17.48 27.40
CA SER A 79 35.16 -16.66 26.69
C SER A 79 34.77 -15.18 26.70
N VAL A 80 35.75 -14.28 26.52
CA VAL A 80 35.49 -12.83 26.50
C VAL A 80 34.50 -12.45 25.39
N ARG A 81 34.51 -13.16 24.26
CA ARG A 81 33.59 -12.92 23.15
C ARG A 81 32.14 -13.22 23.55
N GLU A 82 31.92 -14.36 24.18
CA GLU A 82 30.58 -14.78 24.64
C GLU A 82 30.05 -13.85 25.74
N LEU A 83 30.92 -13.40 26.66
CA LEU A 83 30.54 -12.42 27.69
C LEU A 83 30.13 -11.06 27.11
N ARG A 84 30.74 -10.62 26.01
CA ARG A 84 30.36 -9.38 25.32
C ARG A 84 29.04 -9.51 24.57
N GLU A 85 28.80 -10.65 23.95
CA GLU A 85 27.52 -10.97 23.31
C GLU A 85 26.40 -11.04 24.36
N LEU A 86 26.65 -11.70 25.50
CA LEU A 86 25.69 -11.78 26.61
C LEU A 86 25.39 -10.42 27.23
N ALA A 87 26.42 -9.56 27.41
CA ALA A 87 26.23 -8.19 27.86
C ALA A 87 25.41 -7.35 26.87
N SER A 88 25.66 -7.49 25.57
CA SER A 88 24.88 -6.80 24.54
C SER A 88 23.42 -7.25 24.51
N LEU A 89 23.17 -8.55 24.68
CA LEU A 89 21.83 -9.13 24.77
C LEU A 89 21.06 -8.62 26.00
N ARG A 90 21.75 -8.37 27.12
CA ARG A 90 21.17 -7.80 28.35
C ARG A 90 21.18 -6.28 28.40
N GLY A 91 21.59 -5.60 27.32
CA GLY A 91 21.61 -4.13 27.24
C GLY A 91 22.71 -3.46 28.08
N LEU A 92 23.73 -4.22 28.53
CA LEU A 92 24.87 -3.73 29.29
C LEU A 92 26.04 -3.37 28.36
N PRO A 93 26.95 -2.46 28.79
CA PRO A 93 28.12 -2.11 27.99
C PRO A 93 29.00 -3.35 27.71
N ALA A 94 29.31 -3.61 26.44
CA ALA A 94 30.07 -4.79 26.01
C ALA A 94 31.59 -4.56 25.86
N HIS A 95 32.14 -3.51 26.46
CA HIS A 95 33.58 -3.22 26.47
C HIS A 95 34.19 -3.49 27.86
N GLY A 96 35.49 -3.74 27.91
CA GLY A 96 36.23 -3.99 29.15
C GLY A 96 36.97 -5.34 29.20
N SER A 97 37.63 -5.58 30.32
CA SER A 97 38.37 -6.81 30.63
C SER A 97 37.43 -7.96 31.01
N LYS A 98 37.89 -9.23 30.94
CA LYS A 98 37.06 -10.40 31.28
C LYS A 98 36.46 -10.28 32.68
N ARG A 99 37.24 -9.78 33.64
CA ARG A 99 36.83 -9.62 35.04
C ARG A 99 35.71 -8.58 35.19
N GLU A 100 35.83 -7.44 34.52
CA GLU A 100 34.80 -6.38 34.56
C GLU A 100 33.48 -6.80 33.87
N LEU A 101 33.56 -7.63 32.83
CA LEU A 101 32.37 -8.15 32.14
C LEU A 101 31.63 -9.18 33.00
N VAL A 102 32.37 -10.09 33.65
CA VAL A 102 31.76 -11.06 34.58
C VAL A 102 31.12 -10.34 35.76
N GLU A 103 31.83 -9.38 36.37
CA GLU A 103 31.31 -8.62 37.52
C GLU A 103 30.02 -7.84 37.15
N ARG A 104 29.98 -7.20 35.98
CA ARG A 104 28.75 -6.54 35.47
C ARG A 104 27.60 -7.51 35.24
N LEU A 105 27.87 -8.69 34.69
CA LEU A 105 26.84 -9.68 34.41
C LEU A 105 26.37 -10.41 35.68
N SER A 106 27.23 -10.54 36.68
CA SER A 106 26.87 -11.07 38.00
C SER A 106 25.97 -10.09 38.77
N VAL A 107 26.30 -8.79 38.78
CA VAL A 107 25.46 -7.76 39.44
C VAL A 107 24.09 -7.63 38.77
N ASP A 108 24.03 -7.78 37.45
CA ASP A 108 22.76 -7.81 36.71
C ASP A 108 21.92 -9.06 37.02
N ALA A 109 22.57 -10.23 37.19
CA ALA A 109 21.89 -11.45 37.61
C ALA A 109 21.34 -11.38 39.04
N GLU A 110 22.04 -10.71 39.97
CA GLU A 110 21.58 -10.48 41.34
C GLU A 110 20.45 -9.44 41.42
N LYS A 111 20.46 -8.42 40.54
CA LYS A 111 19.37 -7.44 40.44
C LYS A 111 18.07 -8.03 39.86
N GLY A 112 18.16 -9.14 39.14
CA GLY A 112 16.99 -9.84 38.60
C GLY A 112 16.08 -10.48 39.67
N SER A 113 16.54 -10.61 40.92
CA SER A 113 15.79 -11.29 42.00
C SER A 113 15.13 -10.39 43.06
N GLU A 114 15.40 -9.09 43.10
CA GLU A 114 14.85 -8.19 44.17
C GLU A 114 13.76 -7.20 43.71
N GLU A 115 13.38 -7.14 42.43
CA GLU A 115 12.29 -6.26 41.97
C GLU A 115 11.06 -7.05 41.51
N VAL A 116 10.35 -7.68 42.46
CA VAL A 116 8.94 -8.04 42.31
C VAL A 116 8.18 -7.54 43.54
N LEU A 117 7.61 -6.32 43.43
CA LEU A 117 6.33 -5.85 44.00
C LEU A 117 6.36 -4.31 44.06
N GLU A 118 6.05 -3.64 42.95
CA GLU A 118 5.13 -2.49 42.87
C GLU A 118 5.01 -2.00 41.42
N GLY A 119 3.76 -1.79 40.98
CA GLY A 119 3.35 -1.94 39.59
C GLY A 119 3.66 -0.77 38.66
N LYS A 120 4.09 -1.14 37.45
CA LYS A 120 3.84 -0.44 36.18
C LYS A 120 3.89 -1.47 35.06
N GLU A 121 2.74 -2.02 34.70
CA GLU A 121 2.60 -2.85 33.51
C GLU A 121 2.89 -2.03 32.25
N ILE A 122 4.06 -2.28 31.68
CA ILE A 122 4.34 -2.10 30.26
C ILE A 122 3.97 -3.45 29.61
N GLU A 123 2.75 -3.56 29.10
CA GLU A 123 2.35 -4.70 28.28
C GLU A 123 3.04 -4.63 26.91
N GLY A 124 3.79 -5.69 26.62
CA GLY A 124 4.35 -5.96 25.31
C GLY A 124 3.29 -6.17 24.23
N SER A 125 3.75 -5.92 23.00
CA SER A 125 3.20 -6.35 21.71
C SER A 125 1.93 -7.20 21.76
N LYS A 126 0.79 -6.53 21.94
CA LYS A 126 -0.49 -7.07 21.50
C LYS A 126 -0.49 -6.96 19.98
N LYS A 127 -0.63 -8.10 19.29
CA LYS A 127 -1.14 -8.15 17.91
C LYS A 127 -2.23 -7.09 17.80
N GLU A 128 -2.03 -6.09 16.93
CA GLU A 128 -3.06 -5.12 16.61
C GLU A 128 -4.29 -5.92 16.20
N LYS A 129 -5.29 -5.98 17.09
CA LYS A 129 -6.61 -6.46 16.71
C LYS A 129 -7.06 -5.52 15.60
N LEU A 130 -7.39 -6.07 14.44
CA LEU A 130 -8.24 -5.39 13.46
C LEU A 130 -9.51 -4.95 14.18
N ILE A 131 -9.59 -3.67 14.54
CA ILE A 131 -10.73 -3.08 15.25
C ILE A 131 -11.72 -2.63 14.18
N THR A 132 -12.84 -3.33 14.10
CA THR A 132 -13.94 -3.07 13.19
C THR A 132 -14.54 -1.68 13.45
N ALA A 133 -14.56 -0.82 12.44
CA ALA A 133 -15.22 0.48 12.53
C ALA A 133 -16.74 0.27 12.63
N THR A 134 -17.38 0.76 13.69
CA THR A 134 -18.83 0.64 13.89
C THR A 134 -19.51 1.85 13.26
N LYS A 135 -20.25 1.64 12.17
CA LYS A 135 -21.05 2.71 11.56
C LYS A 135 -22.45 2.74 12.17
N LYS A 136 -22.77 3.84 12.85
CA LYS A 136 -24.13 4.26 13.20
C LYS A 136 -24.30 5.69 12.69
N GLY A 137 -25.28 5.93 11.80
CA GLY A 137 -25.54 7.26 11.19
C GLY A 137 -24.81 7.53 9.86
N GLY A 138 -24.75 8.80 9.45
CA GLY A 138 -24.20 9.24 8.16
C GLY A 138 -22.67 9.17 8.01
N ALA A 139 -21.94 9.16 9.13
CA ALA A 139 -20.48 9.02 9.17
C ALA A 139 -20.02 7.88 10.08
N VAL A 140 -18.81 7.38 9.83
CA VAL A 140 -18.18 6.32 10.62
C VAL A 140 -17.54 6.95 11.85
N LEU A 141 -17.82 6.36 13.02
CA LEU A 141 -17.20 6.78 14.27
C LEU A 141 -15.69 6.53 14.22
N ASP A 142 -14.91 7.42 14.84
CA ASP A 142 -13.47 7.24 14.94
C ASP A 142 -13.11 5.89 15.59
N GLN A 143 -12.17 5.17 14.96
CA GLN A 143 -11.77 3.83 15.36
C GLN A 143 -11.18 3.76 16.78
N TYR A 144 -10.70 4.87 17.34
CA TYR A 144 -10.11 4.92 18.68
C TYR A 144 -11.09 5.35 19.77
N LEU A 145 -12.37 5.58 19.43
CA LEU A 145 -13.40 5.77 20.44
C LEU A 145 -13.57 4.50 21.30
N PRO A 146 -13.83 4.64 22.61
CA PRO A 146 -14.17 3.52 23.47
C PRO A 146 -15.38 2.72 22.97
N ASP A 147 -15.34 1.39 23.10
CA ASP A 147 -16.36 0.49 22.56
C ASP A 147 -17.77 0.75 23.12
N HIS A 148 -17.86 1.20 24.38
CA HIS A 148 -19.13 1.60 25.01
C HIS A 148 -19.75 2.85 24.37
N ILE A 149 -18.94 3.72 23.76
CA ILE A 149 -19.42 4.90 23.02
C ILE A 149 -19.84 4.46 21.63
N LYS A 150 -19.01 3.67 20.94
CA LYS A 150 -19.34 3.13 19.61
C LYS A 150 -20.65 2.34 19.59
N SER A 151 -20.98 1.71 20.72
CA SER A 151 -22.20 0.92 20.86
C SER A 151 -23.45 1.76 21.13
N ASN A 152 -23.34 3.01 21.60
CA ASN A 152 -24.48 3.80 22.09
C ASN A 152 -24.63 5.18 21.45
N TYR A 153 -23.68 5.60 20.62
CA TYR A 153 -23.65 6.91 19.98
C TYR A 153 -23.53 6.75 18.46
N HIS A 154 -23.94 7.79 17.75
CA HIS A 154 -23.74 7.99 16.31
C HIS A 154 -23.24 9.41 16.05
N VAL A 155 -22.70 9.67 14.85
CA VAL A 155 -22.29 11.03 14.47
C VAL A 155 -23.54 11.89 14.29
N LEU A 156 -23.55 13.05 14.95
CA LEU A 156 -24.65 14.02 14.91
C LEU A 156 -24.89 14.50 13.48
N GLN A 157 -26.15 14.44 13.05
CA GLN A 157 -26.59 14.91 11.74
C GLN A 157 -27.80 15.84 11.88
N GLN A 158 -27.75 17.02 11.24
CA GLN A 158 -28.85 17.99 11.26
C GLN A 158 -29.08 18.57 9.86
N GLY A 159 -30.31 18.46 9.34
CA GLY A 159 -30.68 19.07 8.07
C GLY A 159 -29.86 18.62 6.87
N GLY A 160 -29.34 17.38 6.88
CA GLY A 160 -28.42 16.85 5.88
C GLY A 160 -26.95 17.17 6.11
N GLU A 161 -26.61 18.00 7.11
CA GLU A 161 -25.23 18.27 7.51
C GLU A 161 -24.74 17.25 8.51
N VAL A 162 -23.61 16.62 8.23
CA VAL A 162 -22.92 15.68 9.12
C VAL A 162 -21.82 16.44 9.86
N TYR A 163 -21.84 16.43 11.20
CA TYR A 163 -20.84 17.12 12.03
C TYR A 163 -19.60 16.25 12.26
N ASP A 164 -18.85 16.05 11.19
CA ASP A 164 -17.56 15.36 11.16
C ASP A 164 -16.56 16.18 10.33
N ALA A 165 -15.38 16.44 10.88
CA ALA A 165 -14.34 17.22 10.22
C ALA A 165 -12.98 16.58 10.42
N ILE A 166 -12.35 16.20 9.31
CA ILE A 166 -10.95 15.81 9.25
C ILE A 166 -10.15 16.99 8.72
N LEU A 167 -9.18 17.42 9.51
CA LEU A 167 -8.31 18.55 9.22
C LEU A 167 -6.87 18.07 9.08
N ASN A 168 -6.14 18.67 8.15
CA ASN A 168 -4.74 18.36 7.91
C ASN A 168 -3.90 19.63 7.80
N GLN A 169 -2.65 19.55 8.22
CA GLN A 169 -1.70 20.64 8.16
C GLN A 169 -0.30 20.10 7.95
N THR A 170 0.31 20.51 6.85
CA THR A 170 1.71 20.20 6.56
C THR A 170 2.52 21.46 6.33
N ASN A 171 3.59 21.63 7.10
CA ASN A 171 4.62 22.64 6.90
C ASN A 171 5.98 21.95 6.80
N VAL A 172 6.55 21.98 5.60
CA VAL A 172 7.80 21.27 5.29
C VAL A 172 8.99 21.89 6.03
N GLY A 173 9.09 23.21 6.09
CA GLY A 173 10.21 23.90 6.74
C GLY A 173 10.26 23.67 8.25
N GLU A 174 9.10 23.61 8.90
CA GLU A 174 8.98 23.37 10.35
C GLU A 174 8.85 21.87 10.71
N ASN A 175 8.99 20.96 9.75
CA ASN A 175 8.83 19.50 9.94
C ASN A 175 7.47 19.08 10.53
N ASN A 176 6.43 19.88 10.30
CA ASN A 176 5.08 19.63 10.78
C ASN A 176 4.29 18.86 9.72
N ASN A 177 3.71 17.73 10.09
CA ASN A 177 2.71 17.00 9.30
C ASN A 177 1.68 16.46 10.30
N LYS A 178 0.61 17.23 10.51
CA LYS A 178 -0.32 17.07 11.63
C LYS A 178 -1.74 16.92 11.12
N PHE A 179 -2.51 16.10 11.83
CA PHE A 179 -3.94 15.96 11.60
C PHE A 179 -4.73 16.40 12.83
N TYR A 180 -6.01 16.69 12.62
CA TYR A 180 -6.98 16.93 13.67
C TYR A 180 -8.35 16.42 13.21
N VAL A 181 -8.97 15.53 13.97
CA VAL A 181 -10.33 15.01 13.76
C VAL A 181 -11.24 15.65 14.80
N ILE A 182 -12.42 16.10 14.37
CA ILE A 182 -13.49 16.63 15.21
C ILE A 182 -14.76 15.88 14.84
N GLN A 183 -15.41 15.22 15.82
CA GLN A 183 -16.69 14.54 15.63
C GLN A 183 -17.67 14.99 16.71
N ALA A 184 -18.84 15.49 16.32
CA ALA A 184 -19.95 15.65 17.26
C ALA A 184 -20.78 14.36 17.28
N LEU A 185 -21.07 13.86 18.47
CA LEU A 185 -21.74 12.60 18.71
C LEU A 185 -23.10 12.86 19.38
N GLU A 186 -24.12 12.14 18.96
CA GLU A 186 -25.45 12.07 19.56
C GLU A 186 -25.69 10.65 20.06
N SER A 187 -26.21 10.50 21.28
CA SER A 187 -26.60 9.20 21.79
C SER A 187 -27.81 8.66 21.05
N ASP A 188 -27.92 7.34 20.94
CA ASP A 188 -29.04 6.69 20.23
C ASP A 188 -30.41 6.95 20.88
N ASP A 189 -30.42 7.34 22.17
CA ASP A 189 -31.63 7.79 22.88
C ASP A 189 -31.98 9.28 22.64
N GLY A 190 -31.11 10.02 21.94
CA GLY A 190 -31.25 11.45 21.61
C GLY A 190 -31.11 12.41 22.81
N ARG A 191 -30.67 11.93 23.97
CA ARG A 191 -30.66 12.73 25.22
C ARG A 191 -29.32 13.38 25.53
N THR A 192 -28.22 12.79 25.07
CA THR A 192 -26.87 13.20 25.42
C THR A 192 -26.02 13.42 24.19
N PHE A 193 -25.17 14.44 24.25
CA PHE A 193 -24.32 14.85 23.13
C PHE A 193 -22.87 14.95 23.61
N MET A 194 -21.93 14.60 22.75
CA MET A 194 -20.50 14.68 23.05
C MET A 194 -19.74 15.27 21.86
N VAL A 195 -18.55 15.81 22.10
CA VAL A 195 -17.63 16.21 21.04
C VAL A 195 -16.30 15.50 21.23
N TYR A 196 -15.90 14.71 20.25
CA TYR A 196 -14.65 13.99 20.22
C TYR A 196 -13.62 14.74 19.39
N ASN A 197 -12.42 14.92 19.96
CA ASN A 197 -11.28 15.53 19.30
C ASN A 197 -10.12 14.54 19.30
N ARG A 198 -9.46 14.34 18.15
CA ARG A 198 -8.23 13.53 18.05
C ARG A 198 -7.19 14.22 17.19
N TRP A 199 -5.95 14.30 17.64
CA TRP A 199 -4.89 15.03 16.93
C TRP A 199 -3.54 14.38 17.10
N GLY A 200 -2.63 14.63 16.15
CA GLY A 200 -1.28 14.09 16.21
C GLY A 200 -0.53 14.25 14.90
N ARG A 201 0.53 13.45 14.72
CA ARG A 201 1.26 13.36 13.45
C ARG A 201 0.54 12.46 12.45
N VAL A 202 0.62 12.74 11.16
CA VAL A 202 0.04 11.82 10.16
C VAL A 202 0.77 10.48 10.17
N GLY A 203 0.04 9.36 10.06
CA GLY A 203 0.57 8.00 10.24
C GLY A 203 0.43 7.40 11.64
N VAL A 204 0.23 8.22 12.68
CA VAL A 204 0.13 7.72 14.07
C VAL A 204 -1.23 8.01 14.70
N ARG A 205 -1.58 7.21 15.73
CA ARG A 205 -2.83 7.33 16.49
C ARG A 205 -3.08 8.74 17.02
N GLY A 206 -2.04 9.37 17.59
CA GLY A 206 -2.12 10.68 18.23
C GLY A 206 -2.68 10.64 19.66
N GLN A 207 -3.10 11.82 20.15
CA GLN A 207 -3.81 12.03 21.40
C GLN A 207 -5.28 12.31 21.12
N ASP A 208 -6.15 12.00 22.07
CA ASP A 208 -7.58 12.25 21.96
C ASP A 208 -8.19 12.85 23.23
N LYS A 209 -9.33 13.49 23.07
CA LYS A 209 -10.11 14.10 24.14
C LYS A 209 -11.59 14.09 23.81
N LEU A 210 -12.38 13.59 24.75
CA LEU A 210 -13.84 13.62 24.70
C LEU A 210 -14.35 14.78 25.56
N HIS A 211 -15.31 15.53 25.03
CA HIS A 211 -15.97 16.66 25.69
C HIS A 211 -17.45 16.34 25.89
N GLY A 212 -17.98 16.66 27.07
CA GLY A 212 -19.35 16.33 27.49
C GLY A 212 -19.37 15.34 28.67
N PRO A 213 -20.49 14.63 28.88
CA PRO A 213 -21.75 14.70 28.11
C PRO A 213 -22.46 16.06 28.27
N TYR A 214 -23.08 16.53 27.20
CA TYR A 214 -23.95 17.70 27.17
C TYR A 214 -25.41 17.25 27.05
N THR A 215 -26.32 17.99 27.68
CA THR A 215 -27.77 17.76 27.61
C THR A 215 -28.46 18.54 26.49
N SER A 216 -27.75 19.48 25.85
CA SER A 216 -28.27 20.29 24.74
C SER A 216 -27.45 20.03 23.48
N ARG A 217 -28.16 19.73 22.39
CA ARG A 217 -27.60 19.54 21.04
C ARG A 217 -26.85 20.77 20.56
N GLU A 218 -27.43 21.95 20.77
CA GLU A 218 -26.88 23.24 20.35
C GLU A 218 -25.51 23.51 20.99
N ARG A 219 -25.32 23.06 22.24
CA ARG A 219 -24.05 23.21 22.95
C ARG A 219 -22.95 22.36 22.33
N ALA A 220 -23.25 21.12 21.92
CA ALA A 220 -22.31 20.26 21.22
C ALA A 220 -21.95 20.81 19.83
N ILE A 221 -22.95 21.32 19.09
CA ILE A 221 -22.73 21.98 17.80
C ILE A 221 -21.85 23.22 17.96
N ASN A 222 -22.10 24.06 18.97
CA ASN A 222 -21.31 25.25 19.21
C ASN A 222 -19.84 24.90 19.56
N GLU A 223 -19.61 23.93 20.44
CA GLU A 223 -18.26 23.45 20.76
C GLU A 223 -17.54 22.93 19.50
N PHE A 224 -18.23 22.15 18.66
CA PHE A 224 -17.70 21.67 17.38
C PHE A 224 -17.32 22.85 16.46
N GLN A 225 -18.23 23.79 16.25
CA GLN A 225 -18.02 24.95 15.37
C GLN A 225 -16.90 25.87 15.90
N MET A 226 -16.82 26.07 17.21
CA MET A 226 -15.75 26.83 17.86
C MET A 226 -14.39 26.17 17.65
N LYS A 227 -14.28 24.84 17.84
CA LYS A 227 -13.03 24.11 17.58
C LYS A 227 -12.65 24.15 16.11
N PHE A 228 -13.61 23.97 15.20
CA PHE A 228 -13.38 24.09 13.77
C PHE A 228 -12.86 25.48 13.40
N PHE A 229 -13.50 26.55 13.90
CA PHE A 229 -13.08 27.92 13.66
C PHE A 229 -11.71 28.23 14.28
N ASP A 230 -11.42 27.76 15.50
CA ASP A 230 -10.11 27.96 16.14
C ASP A 230 -8.97 27.42 15.26
N LYS A 231 -9.14 26.21 14.70
CA LYS A 231 -8.13 25.50 13.93
C LYS A 231 -8.03 25.92 12.46
N THR A 232 -9.14 26.33 11.85
CA THR A 232 -9.20 26.64 10.41
C THR A 232 -9.36 28.13 10.11
N LYS A 233 -9.80 28.94 11.07
CA LYS A 233 -10.27 30.34 10.88
C LYS A 233 -11.43 30.49 9.89
N ASN A 234 -12.12 29.39 9.55
CA ASN A 234 -13.29 29.36 8.71
C ASN A 234 -14.52 28.99 9.54
N GLN A 235 -15.69 29.54 9.18
CA GLN A 235 -16.96 29.14 9.79
C GLN A 235 -17.46 27.83 9.17
N TRP A 236 -18.01 26.94 10.00
CA TRP A 236 -18.54 25.64 9.55
C TRP A 236 -19.68 25.77 8.52
N SER A 237 -20.56 26.77 8.68
CA SER A 237 -21.64 27.07 7.74
C SER A 237 -21.13 27.43 6.34
N HIS A 238 -19.98 28.10 6.25
CA HIS A 238 -19.35 28.53 5.00
C HIS A 238 -18.25 27.57 4.51
N ARG A 239 -18.20 26.33 5.03
CA ARG A 239 -17.14 25.35 4.71
C ARG A 239 -16.99 25.03 3.21
N LYS A 240 -18.05 25.19 2.41
CA LYS A 240 -17.98 25.00 0.94
C LYS A 240 -17.08 26.05 0.25
N ASN A 241 -16.97 27.24 0.83
CA ASN A 241 -16.09 28.32 0.37
C ASN A 241 -14.83 28.39 1.26
N PHE A 242 -14.22 27.24 1.55
CA PHE A 242 -13.08 27.15 2.43
C PHE A 242 -11.86 27.93 1.90
N THR A 243 -11.28 28.78 2.73
CA THR A 243 -10.03 29.49 2.42
C THR A 243 -8.90 28.97 3.31
N CYS A 244 -7.80 28.51 2.70
CA CYS A 244 -6.63 28.05 3.44
C CYS A 244 -5.82 29.26 3.95
N TYR A 245 -5.57 29.31 5.27
CA TYR A 245 -4.71 30.32 5.88
C TYR A 245 -3.33 29.75 6.23
N PRO A 246 -2.23 30.52 6.08
CA PRO A 246 -0.90 30.08 6.49
C PRO A 246 -0.87 29.62 7.94
N LYS A 247 -0.19 28.50 8.21
CA LYS A 247 -0.06 27.87 9.54
C LYS A 247 -1.39 27.51 10.22
N CYS A 248 -2.51 27.48 9.49
CA CYS A 248 -3.77 26.94 9.94
C CYS A 248 -4.00 25.54 9.34
N TYR A 249 -4.99 24.81 9.87
CA TYR A 249 -5.37 23.54 9.30
C TYR A 249 -6.27 23.74 8.07
N ALA A 250 -6.12 22.88 7.06
CA ALA A 250 -7.05 22.77 5.95
C ALA A 250 -8.09 21.68 6.23
N TRP A 251 -9.34 21.94 5.87
CA TRP A 251 -10.40 20.95 5.94
C TRP A 251 -10.35 20.03 4.72
N LEU A 252 -10.40 18.72 4.97
CA LEU A 252 -10.48 17.70 3.94
C LEU A 252 -11.95 17.35 3.74
N GLU A 253 -12.46 17.67 2.55
CA GLU A 253 -13.84 17.40 2.18
C GLU A 253 -14.04 15.90 1.94
N MET A 254 -14.79 15.28 2.84
CA MET A 254 -15.18 13.88 2.78
C MET A 254 -16.54 13.76 2.13
N ASP A 255 -16.67 12.85 1.17
CA ASP A 255 -17.96 12.53 0.59
C ASP A 255 -18.72 11.56 1.51
N TYR A 256 -19.73 12.09 2.21
CA TYR A 256 -20.67 11.31 3.03
C TYR A 256 -22.00 11.07 2.31
N SER A 257 -22.14 11.48 1.03
CA SER A 257 -23.32 11.10 0.28
C SER A 257 -23.31 9.58 0.13
N GLU A 258 -24.38 8.97 0.62
CA GLU A 258 -24.77 7.57 0.50
C GLU A 258 -24.50 6.71 1.74
N THR A 259 -25.61 6.14 2.21
CA THR A 259 -25.79 5.15 3.27
C THR A 259 -24.83 3.98 3.09
N GLU A 260 -23.58 4.14 3.54
CA GLU A 260 -22.66 3.01 3.62
C GLU A 260 -23.29 1.97 4.57
N LYS A 261 -23.71 0.85 4.02
CA LYS A 261 -23.50 -0.42 4.71
C LYS A 261 -22.13 -0.87 4.27
N GLU A 262 -21.09 -0.45 4.98
CA GLU A 262 -19.85 -1.23 4.92
C GLU A 262 -20.22 -2.59 5.52
N THR A 263 -20.53 -3.57 4.67
CA THR A 263 -20.51 -4.96 5.10
C THR A 263 -19.12 -5.19 5.63
N VAL A 264 -19.05 -5.40 6.94
CA VAL A 264 -17.88 -5.91 7.65
C VAL A 264 -17.30 -7.01 6.77
N VAL A 265 -16.15 -6.75 6.16
CA VAL A 265 -15.31 -7.83 5.65
C VAL A 265 -14.85 -8.54 6.91
N ASN A 266 -15.68 -9.48 7.35
CA ASN A 266 -15.24 -10.55 8.22
C ASN A 266 -14.00 -11.12 7.55
N LYS A 267 -12.96 -11.27 8.36
CA LYS A 267 -11.70 -11.94 8.03
C LYS A 267 -11.90 -12.92 6.87
N CYS A 268 -11.15 -12.73 5.79
CA CYS A 268 -10.67 -13.90 5.07
C CYS A 268 -9.62 -14.50 6.02
N ASP A 269 -10.10 -15.29 6.99
CA ASP A 269 -9.26 -16.25 7.67
C ASP A 269 -8.66 -17.16 6.60
N ASP A 270 -7.40 -17.52 6.80
CA ASP A 270 -6.66 -18.55 6.08
C ASP A 270 -7.33 -19.93 6.26
N SER A 271 -8.48 -20.11 5.62
CA SER A 271 -9.10 -21.40 5.37
C SER A 271 -9.85 -21.31 4.04
N ILE A 272 -9.14 -21.64 2.96
CA ILE A 272 -9.70 -21.90 1.63
C ILE A 272 -10.51 -23.20 1.73
N THR A 273 -11.71 -23.08 2.29
CA THR A 273 -12.82 -24.05 2.22
C THR A 273 -14.12 -23.27 2.45
N THR A 274 -14.31 -22.19 1.69
CA THR A 274 -15.64 -21.60 1.50
C THR A 274 -16.05 -21.89 0.07
N GLN A 275 -17.14 -22.61 -0.07
CA GLN A 275 -17.71 -23.12 -1.32
C GLN A 275 -17.66 -22.07 -2.43
N LEU A 276 -17.10 -22.48 -3.57
CA LEU A 276 -17.16 -21.79 -4.85
C LEU A 276 -18.63 -21.44 -5.11
N ARG A 277 -19.06 -20.19 -4.86
CA ARG A 277 -20.32 -19.72 -5.45
C ARG A 277 -20.09 -19.77 -6.96
N GLU A 278 -20.85 -20.59 -7.67
CA GLU A 278 -20.70 -20.77 -9.11
C GLU A 278 -20.92 -19.41 -9.78
N THR A 279 -19.83 -18.81 -10.27
CA THR A 279 -19.92 -17.59 -11.06
C THR A 279 -20.30 -17.95 -12.49
N LYS A 280 -21.10 -17.09 -13.12
CA LYS A 280 -21.42 -17.22 -14.55
C LYS A 280 -20.22 -16.92 -15.46
N LEU A 281 -19.14 -16.39 -14.89
CA LEU A 281 -17.93 -16.04 -15.62
C LEU A 281 -17.04 -17.26 -15.89
N GLU A 282 -16.36 -17.24 -17.03
CA GLU A 282 -15.27 -18.18 -17.30
C GLU A 282 -14.16 -18.04 -16.23
N PRO A 283 -13.57 -19.15 -15.74
CA PRO A 283 -12.59 -19.10 -14.64
C PRO A 283 -11.41 -18.14 -14.85
N ARG A 284 -10.93 -18.01 -16.11
CA ARG A 284 -9.83 -17.10 -16.46
C ARG A 284 -10.24 -15.64 -16.28
N ILE A 285 -11.46 -15.29 -16.70
CA ILE A 285 -12.03 -13.95 -16.52
C ILE A 285 -12.29 -13.70 -15.04
N ALA A 286 -12.89 -14.67 -14.33
CA ALA A 286 -13.16 -14.56 -12.90
C ALA A 286 -11.87 -14.27 -12.09
N LYS A 287 -10.77 -14.98 -12.38
CA LYS A 287 -9.46 -14.72 -11.77
C LYS A 287 -8.98 -13.29 -12.02
N PHE A 288 -9.11 -12.81 -13.26
CA PHE A 288 -8.67 -11.46 -13.65
C PHE A 288 -9.52 -10.36 -13.00
N ILE A 289 -10.85 -10.49 -12.99
CA ILE A 289 -11.76 -9.52 -12.35
C ILE A 289 -11.51 -9.48 -10.84
N SER A 290 -11.31 -10.64 -10.21
CA SER A 290 -10.96 -10.70 -8.78
C SER A 290 -9.65 -9.98 -8.48
N LEU A 291 -8.66 -10.06 -9.38
CA LEU A 291 -7.38 -9.38 -9.23
C LEU A 291 -7.52 -7.84 -9.30
N ILE A 292 -8.17 -7.33 -10.34
CA ILE A 292 -8.25 -5.87 -10.55
C ILE A 292 -9.25 -5.19 -9.60
N CYS A 293 -10.29 -5.91 -9.14
CA CYS A 293 -11.31 -5.39 -8.22
C CYS A 293 -11.00 -5.67 -6.74
N ASN A 294 -9.74 -5.94 -6.39
CA ASN A 294 -9.33 -6.21 -5.02
C ASN A 294 -9.03 -4.91 -4.24
N ILE A 295 -9.95 -4.55 -3.34
CA ILE A 295 -9.83 -3.34 -2.50
C ILE A 295 -8.60 -3.40 -1.57
N SER A 296 -8.27 -4.58 -1.04
CA SER A 296 -7.11 -4.74 -0.15
C SER A 296 -5.80 -4.49 -0.90
N MET A 297 -5.70 -4.97 -2.14
CA MET A 297 -4.56 -4.68 -3.02
C MET A 297 -4.47 -3.18 -3.33
N MET A 298 -5.61 -2.52 -3.61
CA MET A 298 -5.64 -1.06 -3.82
C MET A 298 -5.14 -0.31 -2.57
N LYS A 299 -5.58 -0.70 -1.37
CA LYS A 299 -5.11 -0.11 -0.10
C LYS A 299 -3.61 -0.30 0.10
N GLN A 300 -3.08 -1.50 -0.16
CA GLN A 300 -1.65 -1.78 -0.03
C GLN A 300 -0.82 -0.92 -1.00
N GLN A 301 -1.23 -0.85 -2.27
CA GLN A 301 -0.56 -0.03 -3.28
C GLN A 301 -0.53 1.46 -2.89
N MET A 302 -1.58 1.98 -2.23
CA MET A 302 -1.56 3.35 -1.72
C MET A 302 -0.53 3.59 -0.62
N LEU A 303 -0.41 2.64 0.31
CA LEU A 303 0.57 2.72 1.40
C LEU A 303 1.99 2.74 0.83
N GLU A 304 2.27 1.94 -0.19
CA GLU A 304 3.56 1.94 -0.90
C GLU A 304 3.86 3.29 -1.56
N ILE A 305 2.83 3.99 -2.07
CA ILE A 305 2.96 5.32 -2.69
C ILE A 305 3.04 6.44 -1.62
N GLY A 306 2.90 6.09 -0.33
CA GLY A 306 3.02 7.00 0.81
C GLY A 306 1.74 7.75 1.17
N TYR A 307 0.60 7.31 0.64
CA TYR A 307 -0.71 7.87 0.97
C TYR A 307 -1.28 7.20 2.24
N ASN A 308 -1.88 7.99 3.14
CA ASN A 308 -2.46 7.47 4.37
C ASN A 308 -3.94 7.09 4.16
N ALA A 309 -4.18 5.81 3.83
CA ALA A 309 -5.51 5.27 3.57
C ALA A 309 -6.42 5.20 4.83
N ASP A 310 -5.84 5.18 6.04
CA ASP A 310 -6.61 5.09 7.29
C ASP A 310 -7.35 6.39 7.62
N LYS A 311 -6.83 7.53 7.16
CA LYS A 311 -7.45 8.84 7.43
C LYS A 311 -8.41 9.29 6.34
N LEU A 312 -8.08 8.97 5.11
CA LEU A 312 -8.93 9.22 3.95
C LEU A 312 -9.20 7.88 3.27
N PRO A 313 -10.16 7.10 3.80
CA PRO A 313 -10.56 5.84 3.18
C PRO A 313 -10.96 6.06 1.73
N LEU A 314 -10.57 5.11 0.89
CA LEU A 314 -10.63 5.14 -0.57
C LEU A 314 -11.96 5.64 -1.14
N GLY A 315 -13.07 5.21 -0.55
CA GLY A 315 -14.40 5.53 -1.04
C GLY A 315 -14.97 6.88 -0.58
N LYS A 316 -14.18 7.73 0.08
CA LYS A 316 -14.60 9.04 0.60
C LYS A 316 -13.78 10.23 0.06
N LEU A 317 -12.78 9.96 -0.77
CA LEU A 317 -11.99 11.02 -1.39
C LEU A 317 -12.85 11.77 -2.42
N SER A 318 -13.10 13.05 -2.18
CA SER A 318 -13.88 13.86 -3.10
C SER A 318 -13.08 14.19 -4.37
N LYS A 319 -13.76 14.15 -5.52
CA LYS A 319 -13.19 14.59 -6.81
C LYS A 319 -12.62 16.01 -6.75
N SER A 320 -13.25 16.89 -5.96
CA SER A 320 -12.78 18.25 -5.70
C SER A 320 -11.39 18.26 -5.06
N THR A 321 -11.11 17.37 -4.10
CA THR A 321 -9.80 17.24 -3.45
C THR A 321 -8.72 16.74 -4.41
N ILE A 322 -9.05 15.79 -5.29
CA ILE A 322 -8.13 15.30 -6.33
C ILE A 322 -7.77 16.43 -7.31
N LEU A 323 -8.75 17.21 -7.76
CA LEU A 323 -8.54 18.35 -8.66
C LEU A 323 -7.71 19.46 -7.98
N LYS A 324 -7.95 19.76 -6.70
CA LYS A 324 -7.10 20.65 -5.90
C LYS A 324 -5.67 20.14 -5.81
N GLY A 325 -5.49 18.82 -5.65
CA GLY A 325 -4.17 18.17 -5.68
C GLY A 325 -3.43 18.43 -6.99
N TYR A 326 -4.11 18.28 -8.13
CA TYR A 326 -3.55 18.62 -9.44
C TYR A 326 -3.19 20.09 -9.60
N ASP A 327 -4.05 21.01 -9.13
CA ASP A 327 -3.79 22.44 -9.20
C ASP A 327 -2.52 22.84 -8.43
N VAL A 328 -2.31 22.28 -7.23
CA VAL A 328 -1.09 22.54 -6.47
C VAL A 328 0.15 21.98 -7.20
N LEU A 329 0.06 20.77 -7.76
CA LEU A 329 1.15 20.20 -8.58
C LEU A 329 1.44 21.05 -9.82
N ARG A 330 0.41 21.67 -10.42
CA ARG A 330 0.55 22.63 -11.51
C ARG A 330 1.34 23.86 -11.08
N ARG A 331 0.98 24.47 -9.96
CA ARG A 331 1.72 25.61 -9.39
C ARG A 331 3.16 25.24 -9.03
N ILE A 332 3.41 24.01 -8.56
CA ILE A 332 4.78 23.50 -8.34
C ILE A 332 5.54 23.45 -9.65
N SER A 333 4.91 22.95 -10.71
CA SER A 333 5.54 22.82 -12.02
C SER A 333 5.97 24.14 -12.65
N ASP A 334 5.23 25.23 -12.39
CA ASP A 334 5.56 26.57 -12.90
C ASP A 334 6.83 27.13 -12.23
N VAL A 335 7.11 26.70 -11.00
CA VAL A 335 8.22 27.19 -10.16
C VAL A 335 9.41 26.24 -10.17
N ILE A 336 9.23 24.96 -10.51
CA ILE A 336 10.28 23.92 -10.39
C ILE A 336 11.51 24.22 -11.25
N LEU A 337 11.33 24.90 -12.38
CA LEU A 337 12.42 25.34 -13.26
C LEU A 337 13.11 26.62 -12.75
N GLN A 338 12.43 27.41 -11.94
CA GLN A 338 12.90 28.71 -11.44
C GLN A 338 13.76 28.59 -10.17
N SER A 339 13.94 27.36 -9.64
CA SER A 339 14.80 27.04 -8.47
C SER A 339 14.52 27.86 -7.20
N ASP A 340 13.30 28.39 -7.02
CA ASP A 340 12.89 29.08 -5.78
C ASP A 340 12.55 28.05 -4.68
N LYS A 341 13.57 27.71 -3.88
CA LYS A 341 13.46 26.69 -2.82
C LYS A 341 12.39 27.00 -1.78
N LYS A 342 12.23 28.26 -1.36
CA LYS A 342 11.24 28.62 -0.33
C LYS A 342 9.82 28.45 -0.85
N LYS A 343 9.58 28.85 -2.09
CA LYS A 343 8.26 28.69 -2.72
C LYS A 343 7.96 27.21 -3.00
N LEU A 344 8.95 26.41 -3.41
CA LEU A 344 8.79 24.96 -3.57
C LEU A 344 8.49 24.26 -2.24
N GLU A 345 9.13 24.65 -1.14
CA GLU A 345 8.82 24.14 0.19
C GLU A 345 7.38 24.47 0.61
N GLN A 346 6.93 25.71 0.38
CA GLN A 346 5.57 26.14 0.68
C GLN A 346 4.54 25.36 -0.13
N LEU A 347 4.72 25.27 -1.45
CA LEU A 347 3.81 24.55 -2.34
C LEU A 347 3.81 23.04 -2.08
N SER A 348 4.97 22.46 -1.74
CA SER A 348 5.05 21.05 -1.31
C SER A 348 4.27 20.82 -0.02
N GLY A 349 4.35 21.75 0.94
CA GLY A 349 3.54 21.71 2.16
C GLY A 349 2.05 21.84 1.88
N GLU A 350 1.66 22.72 0.96
CA GLU A 350 0.27 22.86 0.48
C GLU A 350 -0.24 21.55 -0.14
N PHE A 351 0.57 20.91 -0.99
CA PHE A 351 0.22 19.63 -1.60
C PHE A 351 0.00 18.53 -0.57
N TYR A 352 0.91 18.38 0.40
CA TYR A 352 0.78 17.40 1.49
C TYR A 352 -0.29 17.76 2.52
N THR A 353 -0.80 18.99 2.49
CA THR A 353 -1.95 19.42 3.27
C THR A 353 -3.25 18.97 2.59
N VAL A 354 -3.35 19.12 1.27
CA VAL A 354 -4.51 18.69 0.48
C VAL A 354 -4.58 17.17 0.33
N ILE A 355 -3.43 16.52 0.08
CA ILE A 355 -3.31 15.07 -0.07
C ILE A 355 -2.47 14.55 1.11
N PRO A 356 -3.11 13.97 2.15
CA PRO A 356 -2.41 13.46 3.33
C PRO A 356 -1.43 12.35 2.98
N HIS A 357 -0.21 12.48 3.50
CA HIS A 357 0.84 11.49 3.35
C HIS A 357 1.36 11.05 4.71
N ASP A 358 1.73 9.78 4.79
CA ASP A 358 2.50 9.27 5.90
C ASP A 358 3.99 9.28 5.57
N PHE A 359 4.74 10.10 6.29
CA PHE A 359 6.20 10.19 6.17
C PHE A 359 6.92 9.52 7.35
N GLY A 360 6.20 8.83 8.24
CA GLY A 360 6.72 8.35 9.51
C GLY A 360 7.42 9.48 10.27
N TYR A 361 8.56 9.18 10.89
CA TYR A 361 9.38 10.16 11.62
C TYR A 361 10.50 10.79 10.79
N LYS A 362 10.48 10.60 9.46
CA LYS A 362 11.46 11.23 8.55
C LYS A 362 11.25 12.75 8.47
N LYS A 363 12.31 13.47 8.12
CA LYS A 363 12.27 14.94 8.08
C LYS A 363 11.57 15.41 6.80
N MET A 364 10.58 16.29 6.94
CA MET A 364 9.74 16.75 5.83
C MET A 364 10.53 17.37 4.68
N ARG A 365 11.67 18.01 4.96
CA ARG A 365 12.57 18.61 3.95
C ARG A 365 13.06 17.62 2.88
N GLU A 366 13.10 16.32 3.18
CA GLU A 366 13.49 15.29 2.22
C GLU A 366 12.41 15.07 1.16
N PHE A 367 11.16 15.43 1.48
CA PHE A 367 9.98 15.24 0.63
C PHE A 367 9.59 16.50 -0.13
N VAL A 368 10.45 17.53 -0.19
CA VAL A 368 10.22 18.68 -1.08
C VAL A 368 10.14 18.19 -2.53
N ILE A 369 9.13 18.65 -3.26
CA ILE A 369 8.92 18.34 -4.67
C ILE A 369 9.73 19.34 -5.49
N ASP A 370 11.02 19.05 -5.63
CA ASP A 370 12.04 19.93 -6.23
C ASP A 370 12.60 19.40 -7.56
N THR A 371 12.27 18.18 -7.95
CA THR A 371 12.69 17.60 -9.24
C THR A 371 11.50 17.22 -10.12
N PRO A 372 11.62 17.32 -11.45
CA PRO A 372 10.58 16.86 -12.38
C PRO A 372 10.20 15.38 -12.16
N TYR A 373 11.17 14.55 -11.74
CA TYR A 373 10.93 13.15 -11.38
C TYR A 373 9.99 13.02 -10.18
N LYS A 374 10.26 13.72 -9.06
CA LYS A 374 9.38 13.71 -7.89
C LYS A 374 7.98 14.23 -8.23
N LEU A 375 7.91 15.30 -9.04
CA LEU A 375 6.64 15.83 -9.54
C LEU A 375 5.87 14.77 -10.31
N LYS A 376 6.52 14.06 -11.24
CA LYS A 376 5.92 12.96 -12.00
C LYS A 376 5.42 11.84 -11.09
N CYS A 377 6.21 11.39 -10.12
CA CYS A 377 5.75 10.39 -9.15
C CYS A 377 4.49 10.83 -8.39
N LYS A 378 4.39 12.11 -8.02
CA LYS A 378 3.19 12.64 -7.35
C LYS A 378 2.00 12.80 -8.30
N LEU A 379 2.21 13.10 -9.58
CA LEU A 379 1.15 13.09 -10.59
C LEU A 379 0.58 11.70 -10.81
N ASP A 380 1.44 10.70 -10.94
CA ASP A 380 1.04 9.31 -11.14
C ASP A 380 0.28 8.78 -9.91
N MET A 381 0.68 9.22 -8.71
CA MET A 381 -0.07 8.96 -7.48
C MET A 381 -1.47 9.58 -7.53
N VAL A 382 -1.61 10.89 -7.79
CA VAL A 382 -2.92 11.55 -7.82
C VAL A 382 -3.81 10.95 -8.91
N ALA A 383 -3.24 10.52 -10.04
CA ALA A 383 -3.97 9.77 -11.07
C ALA A 383 -4.50 8.44 -10.53
N ALA A 384 -3.66 7.66 -9.84
CA ALA A 384 -4.09 6.42 -9.20
C ALA A 384 -5.18 6.64 -8.14
N LEU A 385 -5.13 7.75 -7.37
CA LEU A 385 -6.20 8.13 -6.44
C LEU A 385 -7.55 8.28 -7.16
N GLY A 386 -7.55 8.94 -8.32
CA GLY A 386 -8.76 9.11 -9.14
C GLY A 386 -9.29 7.79 -9.71
N GLU A 387 -8.42 6.89 -10.15
CA GLU A 387 -8.85 5.57 -10.64
C GLU A 387 -9.44 4.73 -9.50
N ILE A 388 -8.87 4.79 -8.30
CA ILE A 388 -9.40 4.05 -7.16
C ILE A 388 -10.73 4.64 -6.69
N GLU A 389 -10.89 5.97 -6.70
CA GLU A 389 -12.18 6.62 -6.39
C GLU A 389 -13.29 6.09 -7.30
N ILE A 390 -13.04 6.03 -8.60
CA ILE A 390 -13.95 5.43 -9.59
C ILE A 390 -14.19 3.95 -9.31
N ALA A 391 -13.12 3.17 -9.08
CA ALA A 391 -13.23 1.75 -8.80
C ALA A 391 -14.08 1.48 -7.56
N THR A 392 -13.90 2.26 -6.49
CA THR A 392 -14.71 2.11 -5.27
C THR A 392 -16.16 2.49 -5.47
N LYS A 393 -16.48 3.47 -6.32
CA LYS A 393 -17.87 3.79 -6.69
C LYS A 393 -18.52 2.62 -7.41
N ILE A 394 -17.85 2.09 -8.44
CA ILE A 394 -18.30 0.90 -9.18
C ILE A 394 -18.52 -0.30 -8.24
N LEU A 395 -17.62 -0.52 -7.28
CA LEU A 395 -17.73 -1.64 -6.34
C LEU A 395 -18.81 -1.44 -5.26
N LYS A 396 -19.25 -0.20 -5.00
CA LYS A 396 -20.30 0.11 -4.02
C LYS A 396 -21.70 -0.06 -4.61
N ASP A 397 -21.88 0.27 -5.88
CA ASP A 397 -23.17 0.12 -6.60
C ASP A 397 -23.62 -1.36 -6.69
N ASP A 398 -22.70 -2.30 -6.49
CA ASP A 398 -22.90 -3.76 -6.47
C ASP A 398 -23.50 -4.31 -5.15
N ALA A 399 -23.49 -3.51 -4.06
CA ALA A 399 -23.79 -4.01 -2.72
C ALA A 399 -25.28 -4.28 -2.45
N ASP A 400 -26.19 -3.79 -3.31
CA ASP A 400 -27.62 -4.03 -3.20
C ASP A 400 -28.06 -5.15 -4.18
N MET A 401 -28.18 -6.37 -3.64
CA MET A 401 -28.97 -7.50 -4.20
C MET A 401 -28.49 -8.11 -5.54
N GLN A 402 -27.38 -8.85 -5.56
CA GLN A 402 -27.02 -9.71 -6.71
C GLN A 402 -26.56 -11.11 -6.28
N GLU A 403 -27.01 -12.14 -7.01
CA GLU A 403 -26.66 -13.56 -6.76
C GLU A 403 -25.17 -13.86 -7.04
N ASP A 404 -24.55 -13.15 -8.00
CA ASP A 404 -23.14 -13.25 -8.36
C ASP A 404 -22.47 -11.85 -8.38
N PRO A 405 -21.80 -11.46 -7.27
CA PRO A 405 -21.11 -10.17 -7.18
C PRO A 405 -19.97 -10.02 -8.19
N LEU A 406 -19.30 -11.11 -8.58
CA LEU A 406 -18.16 -11.02 -9.50
C LEU A 406 -18.63 -10.75 -10.93
N TYR A 407 -19.71 -11.42 -11.34
CA TYR A 407 -20.36 -11.19 -12.63
C TYR A 407 -20.95 -9.77 -12.72
N SER A 408 -21.57 -9.29 -11.65
CA SER A 408 -22.13 -7.94 -11.59
C SER A 408 -21.05 -6.87 -11.74
N ARG A 409 -19.91 -7.02 -11.04
CA ARG A 409 -18.72 -6.17 -11.24
C ARG A 409 -18.20 -6.21 -12.67
N TYR A 410 -18.17 -7.38 -13.30
CA TYR A 410 -17.77 -7.50 -14.69
C TYR A 410 -18.73 -6.75 -15.63
N GLN A 411 -20.04 -6.83 -15.40
CA GLN A 411 -21.04 -6.08 -16.19
C GLN A 411 -20.88 -4.57 -16.06
N LEU A 412 -20.57 -4.07 -14.85
CA LEU A 412 -20.34 -2.63 -14.61
C LEU A 412 -19.09 -2.09 -15.32
N LEU A 413 -18.16 -2.94 -15.74
CA LEU A 413 -17.03 -2.51 -16.58
C LEU A 413 -17.47 -2.18 -18.00
N HIS A 414 -18.65 -2.61 -18.46
CA HIS A 414 -19.12 -2.39 -19.84
C HIS A 414 -18.06 -2.78 -20.89
N CYS A 415 -17.31 -3.83 -20.59
CA CYS A 415 -16.14 -4.25 -21.35
C CYS A 415 -16.12 -5.77 -21.46
N GLU A 416 -16.25 -6.27 -22.69
CA GLU A 416 -16.22 -7.70 -22.98
C GLU A 416 -14.76 -8.18 -23.02
N LEU A 417 -14.49 -9.27 -22.28
CA LEU A 417 -13.20 -9.93 -22.22
C LEU A 417 -13.36 -11.36 -22.74
N MET A 418 -12.60 -11.71 -23.78
CA MET A 418 -12.60 -13.06 -24.36
C MET A 418 -11.20 -13.68 -24.24
N PRO A 419 -11.03 -14.77 -23.48
CA PRO A 419 -9.74 -15.44 -23.35
C PRO A 419 -9.23 -15.94 -24.70
N VAL A 420 -7.95 -15.70 -24.97
CA VAL A 420 -7.28 -16.19 -26.17
C VAL A 420 -6.60 -17.52 -25.85
N GLU A 421 -6.87 -18.54 -26.66
CA GLU A 421 -6.27 -19.86 -26.47
C GLU A 421 -4.77 -19.88 -26.80
N VAL A 422 -4.04 -20.70 -26.06
CA VAL A 422 -2.56 -20.74 -26.09
C VAL A 422 -2.02 -21.26 -27.42
N ASP A 423 -2.76 -22.13 -28.10
CA ASP A 423 -2.43 -22.71 -29.40
C ASP A 423 -2.82 -21.79 -30.58
N SER A 424 -3.49 -20.66 -30.31
CA SER A 424 -3.89 -19.72 -31.35
C SER A 424 -2.70 -18.99 -31.99
N GLN A 425 -2.90 -18.58 -33.25
CA GLN A 425 -1.94 -17.74 -33.96
C GLN A 425 -1.79 -16.36 -33.30
N GLU A 426 -2.89 -15.81 -32.76
CA GLU A 426 -2.89 -14.54 -32.03
C GLU A 426 -1.99 -14.61 -30.79
N PHE A 427 -2.10 -15.67 -29.98
CA PHE A 427 -1.25 -15.87 -28.81
C PHE A 427 0.24 -15.95 -29.21
N SER A 428 0.55 -16.73 -30.23
CA SER A 428 1.93 -16.87 -30.75
C SER A 428 2.50 -15.55 -31.26
N MET A 429 1.67 -14.75 -31.95
CA MET A 429 2.07 -13.42 -32.44
C MET A 429 2.38 -12.48 -31.28
N ILE A 430 1.51 -12.40 -30.27
CA ILE A 430 1.70 -11.52 -29.11
C ILE A 430 2.91 -11.96 -28.30
N LYS A 431 3.08 -13.27 -28.06
CA LYS A 431 4.27 -13.81 -27.38
C LYS A 431 5.56 -13.46 -28.12
N LYS A 432 5.58 -13.61 -29.44
CA LYS A 432 6.72 -13.20 -30.27
C LYS A 432 6.96 -11.70 -30.20
N TYR A 433 5.90 -10.89 -30.24
CA TYR A 433 6.03 -9.43 -30.15
C TYR A 433 6.61 -9.00 -28.80
N MET A 434 6.14 -9.58 -27.70
CA MET A 434 6.67 -9.36 -26.34
C MET A 434 8.16 -9.70 -26.26
N LEU A 435 8.55 -10.91 -26.67
CA LEU A 435 9.94 -11.37 -26.58
C LEU A 435 10.89 -10.53 -27.45
N ASN A 436 10.48 -10.19 -28.68
CA ASN A 436 11.29 -9.39 -29.59
C ASN A 436 11.48 -7.94 -29.13
N THR A 437 10.55 -7.42 -28.32
CA THR A 437 10.54 -6.01 -27.90
C THR A 437 10.86 -5.82 -26.43
N HIS A 438 11.52 -6.81 -25.82
CA HIS A 438 12.15 -6.67 -24.53
C HIS A 438 13.50 -5.94 -24.69
N ALA A 439 13.55 -4.67 -24.29
CA ALA A 439 14.76 -3.85 -24.39
C ALA A 439 15.93 -4.46 -23.59
N GLN A 440 17.14 -4.43 -24.17
CA GLN A 440 18.36 -4.97 -23.56
C GLN A 440 18.76 -4.27 -22.25
N THR A 441 18.40 -2.99 -22.11
CA THR A 441 18.62 -2.19 -20.89
C THR A 441 17.70 -2.57 -19.73
N HIS A 442 16.63 -3.34 -19.99
CA HIS A 442 15.66 -3.81 -19.01
C HIS A 442 15.87 -5.29 -18.67
N SER A 443 17.12 -5.73 -18.54
CA SER A 443 17.50 -7.13 -18.31
C SER A 443 17.38 -7.61 -16.86
N TYR A 444 16.99 -6.72 -15.93
CA TYR A 444 16.84 -7.05 -14.50
C TYR A 444 15.57 -7.86 -14.18
N TYR A 445 14.69 -8.08 -15.16
CA TYR A 445 13.49 -8.91 -15.00
C TYR A 445 13.16 -9.66 -16.29
N THR A 446 12.47 -10.78 -16.12
CA THR A 446 11.83 -11.55 -17.19
C THR A 446 10.32 -11.57 -16.96
N VAL A 447 9.55 -11.78 -18.01
CA VAL A 447 8.09 -11.83 -17.93
C VAL A 447 7.57 -13.09 -18.58
N ASP A 448 6.67 -13.76 -17.87
CA ASP A 448 5.89 -14.88 -18.38
C ASP A 448 4.45 -14.42 -18.61
N ILE A 449 3.85 -14.86 -19.72
CA ILE A 449 2.45 -14.57 -20.04
C ILE A 449 1.57 -15.53 -19.27
N GLU A 450 0.81 -15.03 -18.29
CA GLU A 450 -0.20 -15.83 -17.59
C GLU A 450 -1.44 -16.05 -18.45
N GLN A 451 -2.01 -14.98 -19.00
CA GLN A 451 -3.26 -15.02 -19.78
C GLN A 451 -3.31 -13.86 -20.77
N ILE A 452 -3.93 -14.10 -21.92
CA ILE A 452 -4.26 -13.06 -22.91
C ILE A 452 -5.78 -12.98 -23.02
N PHE A 453 -6.30 -11.76 -23.04
CA PHE A 453 -7.70 -11.48 -23.28
C PHE A 453 -7.82 -10.55 -24.49
N LYS A 454 -8.73 -10.88 -25.38
CA LYS A 454 -9.25 -9.94 -26.38
C LYS A 454 -10.27 -9.05 -25.67
N VAL A 455 -10.10 -7.74 -25.84
CA VAL A 455 -10.88 -6.72 -25.14
C VAL A 455 -11.76 -6.00 -26.15
N SER A 456 -13.06 -5.91 -25.85
CA SER A 456 -14.04 -5.18 -26.65
C SER A 456 -14.87 -4.29 -25.74
N ARG A 457 -14.53 -3.00 -25.72
CA ARG A 457 -15.19 -2.02 -24.85
C ARG A 457 -16.39 -1.40 -25.54
N GLN A 458 -17.49 -1.22 -24.80
CA GLN A 458 -18.73 -0.70 -25.36
C GLN A 458 -18.55 0.69 -25.98
N GLY A 459 -19.00 0.86 -27.22
CA GLY A 459 -18.92 2.10 -27.98
C GLY A 459 -17.54 2.42 -28.57
N GLU A 460 -16.45 1.76 -28.16
CA GLU A 460 -15.09 2.11 -28.61
C GLU A 460 -14.90 1.88 -30.12
N PHE A 461 -15.47 0.80 -30.65
CA PHE A 461 -15.44 0.51 -32.09
C PHE A 461 -16.10 1.62 -32.93
N GLU A 462 -17.22 2.18 -32.47
CA GLU A 462 -17.94 3.25 -33.16
C GLU A 462 -17.15 4.57 -33.13
N HIS A 463 -16.53 4.89 -32.00
CA HIS A 463 -15.64 6.04 -31.88
C HIS A 463 -14.40 5.90 -32.76
N PHE A 464 -13.81 4.69 -32.80
CA PHE A 464 -12.64 4.40 -33.62
C PHE A 464 -12.95 4.33 -35.12
N ARG A 465 -14.20 4.05 -35.51
CA ARG A 465 -14.62 3.95 -36.93
C ARG A 465 -14.27 5.19 -37.74
N LYS A 466 -14.32 6.37 -37.13
CA LYS A 466 -13.94 7.66 -37.76
C LYS A 466 -12.48 7.68 -38.20
N PHE A 467 -11.64 6.89 -37.54
CA PHE A 467 -10.21 6.79 -37.80
C PHE A 467 -9.82 5.52 -38.56
N SER A 468 -10.78 4.68 -38.96
CA SER A 468 -10.48 3.43 -39.69
C SER A 468 -9.74 3.68 -41.01
N ASN A 469 -9.99 4.80 -41.69
CA ASN A 469 -9.28 5.13 -42.93
C ASN A 469 -7.98 5.92 -42.71
N THR A 470 -7.60 6.15 -41.45
CA THR A 470 -6.34 6.85 -41.13
C THR A 470 -5.16 5.97 -41.49
N LYS A 471 -4.18 6.54 -42.19
CA LYS A 471 -2.90 5.88 -42.46
C LYS A 471 -2.11 5.62 -41.16
N ASN A 472 -1.15 4.69 -41.21
CA ASN A 472 -0.26 4.39 -40.09
C ASN A 472 -0.98 3.92 -38.81
N ARG A 473 -1.73 2.82 -38.90
CA ARG A 473 -2.31 2.16 -37.74
C ARG A 473 -1.31 1.16 -37.18
N MET A 474 -1.01 1.26 -35.89
CA MET A 474 -0.03 0.40 -35.22
C MET A 474 -0.64 -0.22 -33.98
N LEU A 475 -0.20 -1.44 -33.67
CA LEU A 475 -0.53 -2.13 -32.45
C LEU A 475 0.57 -1.83 -31.42
N LEU A 476 0.23 -1.10 -30.35
CA LEU A 476 1.23 -0.57 -29.40
C LEU A 476 0.89 -0.90 -27.95
N TRP A 477 1.93 -1.00 -27.12
CA TRP A 477 1.85 -1.34 -25.71
C TRP A 477 1.53 -0.13 -24.85
N HIS A 478 0.62 -0.32 -23.89
CA HIS A 478 0.38 0.59 -22.77
C HIS A 478 0.47 -0.19 -21.46
N GLY A 479 1.22 0.34 -20.50
CA GLY A 479 1.33 -0.23 -19.16
C GLY A 479 0.88 0.76 -18.12
N SER A 480 0.28 0.25 -17.06
CA SER A 480 -0.23 1.04 -15.94
C SER A 480 -0.30 0.18 -14.69
N ARG A 481 -0.28 0.83 -13.52
CA ARG A 481 -0.43 0.17 -12.20
C ARG A 481 -1.70 -0.65 -12.14
N LEU A 482 -1.66 -1.73 -11.35
CA LEU A 482 -2.77 -2.67 -11.22
C LEU A 482 -4.08 -1.98 -10.77
N THR A 483 -3.97 -0.96 -9.91
CA THR A 483 -5.09 -0.17 -9.37
C THR A 483 -5.88 0.59 -10.43
N ASN A 484 -5.30 0.84 -11.60
CA ASN A 484 -5.90 1.70 -12.62
C ASN A 484 -6.78 0.92 -13.60
N TRP A 485 -6.69 -0.42 -13.63
CA TRP A 485 -7.35 -1.22 -14.68
C TRP A 485 -8.87 -1.25 -14.57
N THR A 486 -9.44 -1.17 -13.36
CA THR A 486 -10.90 -1.04 -13.20
C THR A 486 -11.42 0.23 -13.88
N GLY A 487 -10.73 1.36 -13.73
CA GLY A 487 -11.09 2.62 -14.38
C GLY A 487 -10.80 2.63 -15.89
N ILE A 488 -9.65 2.07 -16.31
CA ILE A 488 -9.28 1.95 -17.73
C ILE A 488 -10.27 1.07 -18.50
N LEU A 489 -10.69 -0.07 -17.95
CA LEU A 489 -11.64 -0.95 -18.64
C LEU A 489 -13.05 -0.37 -18.68
N SER A 490 -13.47 0.34 -17.63
CA SER A 490 -14.81 0.96 -17.58
C SER A 490 -14.93 2.22 -18.45
N GLN A 491 -13.91 3.08 -18.47
CA GLN A 491 -14.00 4.41 -19.11
C GLN A 491 -13.07 4.58 -20.32
N GLY A 492 -12.17 3.64 -20.57
CA GLY A 492 -11.11 3.75 -21.57
C GLY A 492 -9.90 4.55 -21.07
N LEU A 493 -8.90 4.69 -21.94
CA LEU A 493 -7.72 5.51 -21.67
C LEU A 493 -8.07 7.01 -21.76
N ARG A 494 -7.78 7.76 -20.69
CA ARG A 494 -8.14 9.18 -20.56
C ARG A 494 -6.91 10.07 -20.62
N ILE A 495 -7.12 11.28 -21.15
CA ILE A 495 -6.13 12.35 -21.09
C ILE A 495 -6.16 12.94 -19.68
N ALA A 496 -4.98 13.30 -19.16
CA ALA A 496 -4.86 13.99 -17.88
C ALA A 496 -5.75 15.26 -17.83
N PRO A 497 -6.39 15.54 -16.69
CA PRO A 497 -7.32 16.66 -16.58
C PRO A 497 -6.64 18.02 -16.84
N PRO A 498 -7.39 19.07 -17.24
CA PRO A 498 -6.82 20.38 -17.54
C PRO A 498 -6.06 21.00 -16.36
N GLU A 499 -6.44 20.67 -15.13
CA GLU A 499 -5.80 21.12 -13.88
C GLU A 499 -4.41 20.51 -13.66
N ALA A 500 -4.10 19.35 -14.26
CA ALA A 500 -2.80 18.73 -14.12
C ALA A 500 -1.69 19.59 -14.79
N PRO A 501 -0.46 19.65 -14.27
CA PRO A 501 0.67 20.21 -15.01
C PRO A 501 0.95 19.46 -16.32
N ALA A 502 1.47 20.17 -17.33
CA ALA A 502 2.09 19.53 -18.48
C ALA A 502 3.50 19.00 -18.15
N THR A 503 4.21 19.69 -17.26
CA THR A 503 5.52 19.28 -16.74
C THR A 503 5.40 17.98 -15.95
N GLY A 504 6.14 16.96 -16.37
CA GLY A 504 5.99 15.58 -15.92
C GLY A 504 5.50 14.64 -17.03
N TYR A 505 4.91 15.18 -18.10
CA TYR A 505 4.62 14.44 -19.32
C TYR A 505 5.62 14.83 -20.41
N MET A 506 6.42 13.89 -20.90
CA MET A 506 7.55 14.19 -21.81
C MET A 506 7.17 15.05 -23.02
N PHE A 507 5.94 14.91 -23.50
CA PHE A 507 5.42 15.61 -24.68
C PHE A 507 4.09 16.32 -24.45
N GLY A 508 3.77 16.64 -23.19
CA GLY A 508 2.48 17.23 -22.83
C GLY A 508 1.38 16.19 -22.59
N LYS A 509 0.14 16.65 -22.40
CA LYS A 509 -0.95 15.77 -21.95
C LYS A 509 -1.51 14.94 -23.11
N GLY A 510 -1.65 13.65 -22.86
CA GLY A 510 -2.24 12.71 -23.80
C GLY A 510 -2.06 11.27 -23.34
N VAL A 511 -2.45 10.32 -24.18
CA VAL A 511 -2.31 8.89 -23.91
C VAL A 511 -0.97 8.40 -24.45
N TYR A 512 -0.17 7.73 -23.61
CA TYR A 512 1.18 7.33 -23.97
C TYR A 512 1.27 5.84 -24.32
N PHE A 513 1.98 5.51 -25.40
CA PHE A 513 2.22 4.15 -25.87
C PHE A 513 3.70 3.92 -26.19
N ALA A 514 4.10 2.66 -26.24
CA ALA A 514 5.42 2.23 -26.69
C ALA A 514 5.30 1.07 -27.69
N ASP A 515 6.23 1.01 -28.63
CA ASP A 515 6.47 -0.18 -29.45
C ASP A 515 7.27 -1.24 -28.69
N MET A 516 8.03 -0.82 -27.68
CA MET A 516 8.82 -1.68 -26.80
C MET A 516 7.99 -2.18 -25.60
N PHE A 517 7.79 -3.50 -25.51
CA PHE A 517 7.09 -4.15 -24.40
C PHE A 517 7.66 -3.75 -23.03
N SER A 518 8.98 -3.91 -22.84
CA SER A 518 9.59 -3.72 -21.52
C SER A 518 9.50 -2.26 -21.05
N LYS A 519 9.42 -1.30 -21.97
CA LYS A 519 9.19 0.10 -21.62
C LYS A 519 7.82 0.31 -20.99
N SER A 520 6.77 -0.22 -21.61
CA SER A 520 5.42 -0.14 -21.06
C SER A 520 5.30 -0.96 -19.78
N ALA A 521 5.94 -2.13 -19.69
CA ALA A 521 5.93 -2.98 -18.49
C ALA A 521 6.46 -2.28 -17.22
N ASN A 522 7.43 -1.37 -17.36
CA ASN A 522 7.94 -0.60 -16.21
C ASN A 522 6.87 0.30 -15.56
N TYR A 523 5.82 0.68 -16.28
CA TYR A 523 4.70 1.45 -15.73
C TYR A 523 3.70 0.60 -14.93
N CYS A 524 3.81 -0.73 -14.99
CA CYS A 524 3.02 -1.61 -14.12
C CYS A 524 3.47 -1.53 -12.65
N CYS A 525 4.71 -1.08 -12.40
CA CYS A 525 5.30 -0.98 -11.07
C CYS A 525 5.23 -2.29 -10.26
N ALA A 526 5.42 -3.44 -10.92
CA ALA A 526 5.46 -4.74 -10.26
C ALA A 526 6.67 -4.83 -9.32
N SER A 527 6.51 -5.56 -8.20
CA SER A 527 7.53 -5.78 -7.18
C SER A 527 7.67 -7.26 -6.83
N HIS A 528 8.58 -7.62 -5.93
CA HIS A 528 8.71 -9.00 -5.46
C HIS A 528 7.49 -9.48 -4.67
N GLU A 529 6.82 -8.55 -3.99
CA GLU A 529 5.59 -8.73 -3.21
C GLU A 529 4.36 -8.79 -4.13
N SER A 530 4.35 -8.01 -5.21
CA SER A 530 3.28 -7.98 -6.21
C SER A 530 3.85 -8.19 -7.61
N ARG A 531 3.97 -9.45 -8.02
CA ARG A 531 4.64 -9.84 -9.28
C ARG A 531 3.75 -9.73 -10.51
N THR A 532 2.44 -9.65 -10.32
CA THR A 532 1.48 -9.64 -11.41
C THR A 532 1.34 -8.24 -11.99
N GLY A 533 1.65 -8.09 -13.27
CA GLY A 533 1.42 -6.87 -14.04
C GLY A 533 0.36 -7.10 -15.11
N VAL A 534 -0.34 -6.04 -15.48
CA VAL A 534 -1.29 -6.04 -16.60
C VAL A 534 -0.80 -5.00 -17.61
N LEU A 535 -0.79 -5.39 -18.88
CA LEU A 535 -0.50 -4.52 -20.01
C LEU A 535 -1.64 -4.59 -21.00
N LEU A 536 -1.81 -3.49 -21.74
CA LEU A 536 -2.78 -3.38 -22.82
C LEU A 536 -2.04 -3.24 -24.14
N LEU A 537 -2.60 -3.86 -25.17
CA LEU A 537 -2.13 -3.75 -26.53
C LEU A 537 -3.27 -3.15 -27.36
N CYS A 538 -3.08 -1.92 -27.85
CA CYS A 538 -4.15 -1.17 -28.52
C CYS A 538 -3.82 -0.95 -30.00
N GLU A 539 -4.84 -1.03 -30.85
CA GLU A 539 -4.76 -0.46 -32.19
C GLU A 539 -4.84 1.06 -32.09
N VAL A 540 -3.81 1.73 -32.59
CA VAL A 540 -3.61 3.16 -32.49
C VAL A 540 -3.47 3.75 -33.90
N ALA A 541 -4.38 4.64 -34.27
CA ALA A 541 -4.38 5.30 -35.58
C ALA A 541 -3.46 6.54 -35.59
N LEU A 542 -2.16 6.36 -35.85
CA LEU A 542 -1.12 7.40 -35.73
C LEU A 542 -1.16 8.49 -36.80
N GLY A 543 -1.78 8.26 -37.95
CA GLY A 543 -1.88 9.29 -39.00
C GLY A 543 -0.53 9.93 -39.36
N ASP A 544 -0.55 11.26 -39.51
CA ASP A 544 0.62 12.09 -39.79
C ASP A 544 1.40 12.45 -38.52
N MET A 545 2.58 11.85 -38.34
CA MET A 545 3.37 12.03 -37.13
C MET A 545 4.19 13.34 -37.14
N ALA A 546 4.40 13.89 -35.95
CA ALA A 546 5.35 14.96 -35.68
C ALA A 546 6.52 14.38 -34.88
N GLU A 547 7.68 14.26 -35.51
CA GLU A 547 8.86 13.68 -34.87
C GLU A 547 9.56 14.71 -33.98
N LEU A 548 9.83 14.34 -32.72
CA LEU A 548 10.54 15.18 -31.76
C LEU A 548 11.68 14.37 -31.14
N LEU A 549 12.87 14.93 -31.16
CA LEU A 549 14.07 14.28 -30.60
C LEU A 549 14.28 14.60 -29.12
N ASN A 550 13.75 15.73 -28.66
CA ASN A 550 13.92 16.21 -27.30
C ASN A 550 12.56 16.43 -26.64
N ALA A 551 12.51 16.22 -25.32
CA ALA A 551 11.31 16.44 -24.52
C ALA A 551 10.76 17.86 -24.74
N ASN A 552 9.46 17.94 -25.00
CA ASN A 552 8.76 19.21 -25.19
C ASN A 552 7.39 19.14 -24.51
N TYR A 553 7.33 19.68 -23.29
CA TYR A 553 6.12 19.70 -22.47
C TYR A 553 4.93 20.45 -23.10
N ASN A 554 5.18 21.29 -24.11
CA ASN A 554 4.16 22.07 -24.83
C ASN A 554 3.85 21.49 -26.23
N ALA A 555 4.24 20.24 -26.51
CA ALA A 555 4.01 19.66 -27.82
C ALA A 555 2.52 19.42 -28.11
N ASP A 556 1.67 19.48 -27.09
CA ASP A 556 0.21 19.55 -27.20
C ASP A 556 -0.29 20.84 -27.89
N ARG A 557 0.56 21.88 -28.06
CA ARG A 557 0.26 23.20 -28.66
C ARG A 557 0.91 23.48 -30.02
N LEU A 558 1.47 22.47 -30.71
CA LEU A 558 2.03 22.61 -32.07
C LEU A 558 0.99 23.10 -33.14
N PRO A 559 1.40 23.55 -34.35
CA PRO A 559 0.48 24.13 -35.36
C PRO A 559 -0.62 23.17 -35.85
N GLU A 560 -1.73 23.72 -36.36
CA GLU A 560 -2.88 22.96 -36.88
C GLU A 560 -2.56 22.16 -38.16
N GLY A 561 -3.19 20.98 -38.32
CA GLY A 561 -3.14 20.17 -39.55
C GLY A 561 -2.53 18.77 -39.43
N LYS A 562 -1.85 18.44 -38.32
CA LYS A 562 -1.35 17.09 -38.05
C LYS A 562 -2.12 16.46 -36.89
N LEU A 563 -2.61 15.23 -37.05
CA LEU A 563 -3.01 14.41 -35.91
C LEU A 563 -1.75 14.25 -35.03
N ARG A 564 -1.78 14.75 -33.80
CA ARG A 564 -0.56 15.04 -33.03
C ARG A 564 0.00 13.77 -32.41
N PHE A 565 0.77 13.03 -33.19
CA PHE A 565 1.48 11.84 -32.73
C PHE A 565 2.96 12.12 -32.66
N ILE A 566 3.51 12.02 -31.46
CA ILE A 566 4.91 12.36 -31.22
C ILE A 566 5.73 11.09 -31.18
N PHE A 567 6.71 11.00 -32.06
CA PHE A 567 7.67 9.90 -32.10
C PHE A 567 8.98 10.37 -31.47
N ASP A 568 9.48 9.59 -30.53
CA ASP A 568 10.72 9.80 -29.80
C ASP A 568 11.70 8.69 -30.18
N ASN A 569 12.85 9.06 -30.72
CA ASN A 569 13.82 8.15 -31.31
C ASN A 569 15.18 8.39 -30.62
N TYR A 570 15.40 7.75 -29.47
CA TYR A 570 16.76 7.65 -28.94
C TYR A 570 17.41 6.36 -29.45
N LEU A 571 18.04 6.44 -30.62
CA LEU A 571 19.04 5.48 -31.02
C LEU A 571 20.39 6.02 -30.54
N TYR A 572 20.98 5.44 -29.49
CA TYR A 572 22.38 5.70 -29.18
C TYR A 572 23.24 4.95 -30.21
N LEU A 573 23.72 5.66 -31.23
CA LEU A 573 24.91 5.25 -31.98
C LEU A 573 26.11 5.45 -31.06
N GLN A 574 26.65 4.32 -30.60
CA GLN A 574 27.79 4.21 -29.72
C GLN A 574 29.04 4.87 -30.36
N LYS A 575 29.33 6.11 -30.01
CA LYS A 575 30.69 6.67 -30.00
C LYS A 575 30.92 7.33 -28.65
N GLY A 576 31.90 6.80 -27.93
CA GLY A 576 32.07 6.97 -26.49
C GLY A 576 32.30 8.42 -26.05
N LEU A 577 31.75 8.74 -24.88
CA LEU A 577 32.39 9.46 -23.78
C LEU A 577 31.38 9.54 -22.61
N GLU A 578 31.75 8.87 -21.52
CA GLU A 578 31.49 9.11 -20.09
C GLU A 578 30.13 9.66 -19.58
N GLU A 579 29.48 8.79 -18.80
CA GLU A 579 28.68 9.02 -17.57
C GLU A 579 27.74 10.23 -17.46
N GLN A 580 26.48 10.04 -17.88
CA GLN A 580 25.30 10.47 -17.12
C GLN A 580 24.18 9.43 -17.22
N HIS A 581 23.75 8.86 -16.09
CA HIS A 581 22.58 7.97 -16.03
C HIS A 581 21.28 8.79 -16.20
N GLN A 582 20.85 8.94 -17.46
CA GLN A 582 19.52 9.42 -17.81
C GLN A 582 18.89 8.43 -18.80
N THR A 583 18.03 7.55 -18.30
CA THR A 583 17.23 6.63 -19.12
C THR A 583 16.05 7.39 -19.74
N CYS A 584 16.26 7.98 -20.91
CA CYS A 584 15.20 8.52 -21.76
C CYS A 584 15.30 7.88 -23.14
N GLN A 585 14.39 6.95 -23.48
CA GLN A 585 14.23 6.46 -24.86
C GLN A 585 12.77 6.05 -25.18
N SER A 586 12.19 6.67 -26.23
CA SER A 586 10.96 6.42 -27.04
C SER A 586 9.56 6.36 -26.40
N SER A 587 8.90 7.49 -26.14
CA SER A 587 7.47 7.52 -25.73
C SER A 587 6.57 8.14 -26.81
N ARG A 588 5.45 7.48 -27.15
CA ARG A 588 4.51 7.95 -28.19
C ARG A 588 3.27 8.57 -27.56
N LEU A 589 2.96 9.82 -27.89
CA LEU A 589 1.80 10.56 -27.35
C LEU A 589 0.60 10.55 -28.29
N LEU A 590 -0.60 10.34 -27.76
CA LEU A 590 -1.90 10.51 -28.43
C LEU A 590 -2.72 11.64 -27.85
N LYS A 591 -3.37 12.37 -28.77
CA LYS A 591 -4.53 13.19 -28.49
C LYS A 591 -5.71 12.66 -29.30
N THR A 592 -6.74 12.16 -28.64
CA THR A 592 -8.07 12.03 -29.26
C THR A 592 -8.64 13.44 -29.41
N VAL A 593 -9.11 13.78 -30.62
CA VAL A 593 -9.82 15.05 -30.89
C VAL A 593 -11.19 15.01 -30.23
#